data_AF-A0A7Y3K5F8-F1
#
_entry.id   AF-A0A7Y3K5F8-F1
#
_cell.length_a   1.000
_cell.length_b   1.000
_cell.length_c   1.000
_cell.angle_alpha   90.00
_cell.angle_beta   90.00
_cell.angle_gamma   90.00
#
_symmetry.space_group_name_H-M   'P 1'
#
loop_
_entity.id
_entity.type
_entity.pdbx_description
1 polymer ?
#
loop_
_entity_poly.entity_id
_entity_poly.type
_entity_poly.pdbx_seq_one_letter_code
_entity_poly.pdbx_strand_id
1 'polypeptide(L)'
;MSSSRRQYSGAEKMAILREHLLEKTPVSDVCQNHGLTPGMFYEWQKKLFEHGAMLFDPATAVAGHNRVDAKKDGRRGVRWQMLDRNPFDGIAAGGQYNEARKRFIPQADVAKVLAACPDSQWRILVGLSRFGGLRIPSEALPLTWQDVNWDTNTLLVHSPKTEHHEGQASRTIPLFPELRQVLLEAFEAAQPGTTRIITMADSAQVNWRTTLNALSAVPTLRRGPSRGIT
;
A
#
# COMPACT_ATOMS: atom_id res chain seq x y z
N MET A 1 36.03 9.49 -11.85
CA MET A 1 35.79 9.85 -10.43
C MET A 1 34.31 10.09 -10.26
N SER A 2 33.58 9.15 -9.64
CA SER A 2 32.12 9.23 -9.47
C SER A 2 31.81 10.28 -8.40
N SER A 3 31.33 11.47 -8.80
CA SER A 3 30.87 12.48 -7.85
C SER A 3 29.54 12.02 -7.28
N SER A 4 29.57 11.50 -6.05
CA SER A 4 28.37 11.13 -5.31
C SER A 4 27.54 12.39 -5.06
N ARG A 5 26.37 12.48 -5.70
CA ARG A 5 25.43 13.59 -5.45
C ARG A 5 24.98 13.52 -3.99
N ARG A 6 25.46 14.46 -3.17
CA ARG A 6 25.01 14.64 -1.79
C ARG A 6 23.49 14.82 -1.78
N GLN A 7 22.78 13.91 -1.12
CA GLN A 7 21.34 13.99 -0.93
C GLN A 7 21.04 14.72 0.37
N TYR A 8 20.24 15.78 0.31
CA TYR A 8 19.75 16.50 1.48
C TYR A 8 18.36 16.00 1.85
N SER A 9 18.20 15.55 3.09
CA SER A 9 16.91 15.20 3.67
C SER A 9 16.02 16.43 3.83
N GLY A 10 14.71 16.21 4.03
CA GLY A 10 13.76 17.32 4.25
C GLY A 10 14.09 18.14 5.50
N ALA A 11 14.55 17.49 6.57
CA ALA A 11 14.94 18.17 7.82
C ALA A 11 16.19 19.04 7.61
N GLU A 12 17.20 18.54 6.90
CA GLU A 12 18.42 19.31 6.59
C GLU A 12 18.11 20.54 5.73
N LYS A 13 17.25 20.40 4.70
CA LYS A 13 16.80 21.53 3.88
C LYS A 13 16.14 22.62 4.73
N MET A 14 15.29 22.24 5.68
CA MET A 14 14.61 23.18 6.57
C MET A 14 15.56 23.89 7.54
N ALA A 15 16.55 23.18 8.09
CA ALA A 15 17.57 23.78 8.96
C ALA A 15 18.42 24.83 8.23
N ILE A 16 18.82 24.52 6.99
CA ILE A 16 19.58 25.43 6.12
C ILE A 16 18.75 26.66 5.74
N LEU A 17 17.48 26.47 5.35
CA LEU A 17 16.60 27.61 5.03
C LEU A 17 16.35 28.49 6.26
N ARG A 18 16.22 27.89 7.45
CA ARG A 18 16.04 28.61 8.72
C ARG A 18 17.22 29.54 9.03
N GLU A 19 18.45 29.15 8.76
CA GLU A 19 19.65 29.96 9.03
C GLU A 19 19.58 31.31 8.29
N HIS A 20 19.16 31.30 7.02
CA HIS A 20 18.93 32.54 6.29
C HIS A 20 17.66 33.28 6.75
N LEU A 21 16.53 32.56 6.90
CA LEU A 21 15.21 33.16 7.09
C LEU A 21 14.97 33.70 8.51
N LEU A 22 15.60 33.12 9.54
CA LEU A 22 15.44 33.53 10.94
C LEU A 22 16.70 34.23 11.46
N GLU A 23 17.88 33.64 11.23
CA GLU A 23 19.15 34.16 11.76
C GLU A 23 19.77 35.24 10.86
N LYS A 24 19.14 35.54 9.71
CA LYS A 24 19.54 36.57 8.73
C LYS A 24 20.94 36.39 8.14
N THR A 25 21.49 35.17 8.20
CA THR A 25 22.76 34.86 7.56
C THR A 25 22.66 35.08 6.03
N PRO A 26 23.61 35.77 5.39
CA PRO A 26 23.59 35.96 3.93
C PRO A 26 23.56 34.63 3.17
N VAL A 27 22.81 34.58 2.05
CA VAL A 27 22.69 33.37 1.23
C VAL A 27 24.05 32.86 0.73
N SER A 28 24.99 33.76 0.47
CA SER A 28 26.37 33.42 0.09
C SER A 28 27.04 32.52 1.13
N ASP A 29 26.89 32.87 2.40
CA ASP A 29 27.60 32.26 3.52
C ASP A 29 26.93 30.93 3.87
N VAL A 30 25.59 30.89 3.83
CA VAL A 30 24.82 29.64 3.97
C VAL A 30 25.18 28.67 2.85
N CYS A 31 25.28 29.15 1.60
CA CYS A 31 25.67 28.29 0.48
C CYS A 31 27.11 27.77 0.60
N GLN A 32 28.04 28.59 1.06
CA GLN A 32 29.43 28.20 1.27
C GLN A 32 29.58 27.17 2.39
N ASN A 33 28.93 27.41 3.54
CA ASN A 33 29.02 26.55 4.73
C ASN A 33 28.42 25.17 4.49
N HIS A 34 27.33 25.09 3.71
CA HIS A 34 26.61 23.85 3.46
C HIS A 34 26.95 23.18 2.12
N GLY A 35 27.80 23.79 1.30
CA GLY A 35 28.18 23.27 -0.02
C GLY A 35 27.01 23.27 -1.01
N LEU A 36 26.22 24.34 -1.02
CA LEU A 36 25.03 24.52 -1.87
C LEU A 36 25.33 25.51 -2.98
N THR A 37 24.66 25.34 -4.12
CA THR A 37 24.57 26.41 -5.12
C THR A 37 23.42 27.36 -4.77
N PRO A 38 23.54 28.67 -5.04
CA PRO A 38 22.45 29.63 -4.77
C PRO A 38 21.13 29.25 -5.46
N GLY A 39 21.19 28.71 -6.68
CA GLY A 39 19.99 28.24 -7.40
C GLY A 39 19.23 27.14 -6.66
N MET A 40 19.95 26.20 -6.04
CA MET A 40 19.35 25.12 -5.25
C MET A 40 18.71 25.64 -3.96
N PHE A 41 19.34 26.62 -3.31
CA PHE A 41 18.78 27.29 -2.14
C PHE A 41 17.45 27.99 -2.47
N TYR A 42 17.42 28.81 -3.54
CA TYR A 42 16.21 29.51 -3.96
C TYR A 42 15.10 28.57 -4.44
N GLU A 43 15.45 27.45 -5.07
CA GLU A 43 14.47 26.42 -5.45
C GLU A 43 13.79 25.81 -4.21
N TRP A 44 14.56 25.53 -3.15
CA TRP A 44 14.00 25.00 -1.91
C TRP A 44 13.17 26.04 -1.16
N GLN A 45 13.63 27.30 -1.12
CA GLN A 45 12.90 28.41 -0.52
C GLN A 45 11.55 28.61 -1.21
N LYS A 46 11.53 28.60 -2.55
CA LYS A 46 10.31 28.68 -3.34
C LYS A 46 9.34 27.54 -3.01
N LYS A 47 9.83 26.29 -3.03
CA LYS A 47 9.03 25.11 -2.68
C LYS A 47 8.46 25.18 -1.26
N LEU A 48 9.24 25.69 -0.30
CA LEU A 48 8.78 25.89 1.08
C LEU A 48 7.60 26.86 1.13
N PHE A 49 7.64 27.99 0.42
CA PHE A 49 6.54 28.95 0.46
C PHE A 49 5.33 28.52 -0.38
N GLU A 50 5.52 27.83 -1.50
CA GLU A 50 4.42 27.32 -2.34
C GLU A 50 3.63 26.21 -1.66
N HIS A 51 4.30 25.34 -0.88
CA HIS A 51 3.66 24.21 -0.20
C HIS A 51 3.50 24.41 1.31
N GLY A 52 4.08 25.47 1.88
CA GLY A 52 4.12 25.71 3.32
C GLY A 52 2.75 25.93 3.94
N ALA A 53 1.80 26.48 3.19
CA ALA A 53 0.39 26.61 3.61
C ALA A 53 -0.21 25.26 4.04
N MET A 54 0.20 24.16 3.40
CA MET A 54 -0.28 22.81 3.73
C MET A 54 0.10 22.34 5.14
N LEU A 55 1.08 22.97 5.79
CA LEU A 55 1.46 22.70 7.17
C LEU A 55 0.50 23.36 8.17
N PHE A 56 -0.12 24.47 7.77
CA PHE A 56 -1.01 25.27 8.61
C PHE A 56 -2.49 24.97 8.37
N ASP A 57 -2.80 24.41 7.20
CA ASP A 57 -4.13 23.93 6.85
C ASP A 57 -4.40 22.54 7.49
N PRO A 58 -5.36 22.42 8.43
CA PRO A 58 -5.66 21.16 9.11
C PRO A 58 -6.23 20.07 8.18
N ALA A 59 -6.55 20.41 6.94
CA ALA A 59 -7.11 19.52 5.94
C ALA A 59 -6.07 18.89 5.00
N THR A 60 -4.92 19.51 4.77
CA THR A 60 -3.92 19.07 3.77
C THR A 60 -2.76 18.26 4.38
N ALA A 61 -2.65 18.19 5.70
CA ALA A 61 -1.66 17.36 6.40
C ALA A 61 -1.88 15.82 6.30
N VAL A 62 -2.77 15.34 5.42
CA VAL A 62 -3.14 13.92 5.33
C VAL A 62 -3.07 13.41 3.89
N ALA A 63 -1.92 13.57 3.25
CA ALA A 63 -1.54 12.77 2.09
C ALA A 63 -0.41 11.80 2.49
N GLY A 64 -0.70 10.86 3.40
CA GLY A 64 0.24 9.75 3.65
C GLY A 64 0.09 9.02 4.99
N HIS A 65 -0.28 9.71 6.07
CA HIS A 65 -0.47 9.10 7.39
C HIS A 65 -1.87 9.33 7.90
N ASN A 66 -2.67 8.28 8.06
CA ASN A 66 -3.97 8.42 8.72
C ASN A 66 -3.75 8.90 10.16
N ARG A 67 -4.66 9.74 10.70
CA ARG A 67 -4.55 10.34 12.05
C ARG A 67 -4.26 9.32 13.17
N VAL A 68 -4.65 8.06 12.98
CA VAL A 68 -4.35 6.94 13.88
C VAL A 68 -2.85 6.66 13.96
N ASP A 69 -2.15 6.66 12.82
CA ASP A 69 -0.72 6.32 12.74
C ASP A 69 0.13 7.50 13.23
N ALA A 70 -0.22 8.73 12.87
CA ALA A 70 0.40 9.94 13.41
C ALA A 70 0.37 9.97 14.95
N LYS A 71 -0.75 9.57 15.57
CA LYS A 71 -0.85 9.42 17.03
C LYS A 71 0.04 8.32 17.60
N LYS A 72 0.19 7.19 16.91
CA LYS A 72 1.09 6.11 17.34
C LYS A 72 2.53 6.59 17.26
N ASP A 73 2.88 7.34 16.23
CA ASP A 73 4.23 7.86 16.00
C ASP A 73 4.60 8.93 17.01
N GLY A 74 3.69 9.87 17.29
CA GLY A 74 3.87 10.84 18.37
C GLY A 74 4.05 10.17 19.74
N ARG A 75 3.29 9.11 20.03
CA ARG A 75 3.49 8.30 21.26
C ARG A 75 4.85 7.59 21.27
N ARG A 76 5.30 7.06 20.14
CA ARG A 76 6.64 6.46 20.02
C ARG A 76 7.73 7.50 20.24
N GLY A 77 7.60 8.70 19.67
CA GLY A 77 8.52 9.81 19.86
C GLY A 77 8.66 10.23 21.31
N VAL A 78 7.55 10.33 22.05
CA VAL A 78 7.58 10.56 23.51
C VAL A 78 8.23 9.40 24.26
N ARG A 79 7.87 8.15 23.94
CA ARG A 79 8.47 6.95 24.56
C ARG A 79 9.99 6.88 24.35
N TRP A 80 10.47 7.38 23.21
CA TRP A 80 11.88 7.45 22.87
C TRP A 80 12.55 8.76 23.27
N GLN A 81 11.86 9.63 24.01
CA GLN A 81 12.35 10.94 24.46
C GLN A 81 12.82 11.87 23.32
N MET A 82 12.32 11.64 22.10
CA MET A 82 12.56 12.50 20.95
C MET A 82 11.58 13.69 20.90
N LEU A 83 10.49 13.61 21.66
CA LEU A 83 9.48 14.64 21.81
C LEU A 83 9.12 14.76 23.30
N ASP A 84 9.00 15.99 23.79
CA ASP A 84 8.57 16.25 25.17
C ASP A 84 7.08 15.89 25.38
N ARG A 85 6.27 16.06 24.32
CA ARG A 85 4.84 15.72 24.32
C ARG A 85 4.36 15.28 22.95
N ASN A 86 3.29 14.50 22.92
CA ASN A 86 2.69 14.05 21.67
C ASN A 86 1.91 15.22 21.02
N PRO A 87 2.30 15.69 19.83
CA PRO A 87 1.62 16.81 19.16
C PRO A 87 0.21 16.46 18.66
N PHE A 88 -0.16 15.18 18.65
CA PHE A 88 -1.48 14.70 18.23
C PHE A 88 -2.38 14.32 19.41
N ASP A 89 -1.97 14.65 20.64
CA ASP A 89 -2.82 14.43 21.81
C ASP A 89 -4.10 15.29 21.72
N GLY A 90 -5.23 14.75 22.18
CA GLY A 90 -6.55 15.40 22.08
C GLY A 90 -7.23 15.42 20.69
N ILE A 91 -6.52 15.12 19.59
CA ILE A 91 -7.14 15.10 18.24
C ILE A 91 -7.99 13.83 18.07
N ALA A 92 -9.30 13.88 17.82
CA ALA A 92 -10.04 12.65 17.54
C ALA A 92 -9.53 11.95 16.26
N ALA A 93 -9.12 10.68 16.37
CA ALA A 93 -8.85 9.85 15.20
C ALA A 93 -10.18 9.21 14.78
N GLY A 94 -10.71 9.63 13.63
CA GLY A 94 -11.96 9.05 13.11
C GLY A 94 -11.83 7.54 12.89
N GLY A 95 -12.92 6.81 13.13
CA GLY A 95 -12.98 5.38 12.81
C GLY A 95 -12.85 5.15 11.31
N GLN A 96 -11.99 4.22 10.90
CA GLN A 96 -11.87 3.79 9.49
C GLN A 96 -13.03 2.88 9.05
N TYR A 97 -13.99 2.63 9.94
CA TYR A 97 -15.03 1.65 9.78
C TYR A 97 -16.30 2.32 9.25
N ASN A 98 -16.67 1.98 8.02
CA ASN A 98 -17.86 2.51 7.36
C ASN A 98 -18.82 1.36 7.04
N GLU A 99 -19.78 1.12 7.93
CA GLU A 99 -20.78 0.05 7.76
C GLU A 99 -21.65 0.24 6.53
N ALA A 100 -21.94 1.49 6.15
CA ALA A 100 -22.71 1.79 4.95
C ALA A 100 -22.01 1.32 3.65
N ARG A 101 -20.72 0.99 3.70
CA ARG A 101 -19.99 0.38 2.57
C ARG A 101 -19.96 -1.14 2.59
N LYS A 102 -20.43 -1.79 3.67
CA LYS A 102 -20.53 -3.24 3.75
C LYS A 102 -21.83 -3.70 3.11
N ARG A 103 -21.72 -4.59 2.14
CA ARG A 103 -22.86 -5.35 1.62
C ARG A 103 -22.41 -6.75 1.21
N PHE A 104 -23.35 -7.68 1.21
CA PHE A 104 -23.11 -8.99 0.65
C PHE A 104 -22.92 -8.90 -0.87
N ILE A 105 -21.96 -9.65 -1.41
CA ILE A 105 -21.71 -9.76 -2.85
C ILE A 105 -22.24 -11.11 -3.33
N PRO A 106 -23.35 -11.15 -4.09
CA PRO A 106 -23.92 -12.39 -4.62
C PRO A 106 -22.93 -13.14 -5.52
N GLN A 107 -23.07 -14.47 -5.57
CA GLN A 107 -22.23 -15.32 -6.43
C GLN A 107 -22.35 -14.93 -7.92
N ALA A 108 -23.55 -14.54 -8.37
CA ALA A 108 -23.77 -14.05 -9.73
C ALA A 108 -22.93 -12.80 -10.07
N ASP A 109 -22.65 -11.94 -9.10
CA ASP A 109 -21.80 -10.77 -9.32
C ASP A 109 -20.31 -11.14 -9.34
N VAL A 110 -19.90 -12.14 -8.54
CA VAL A 110 -18.55 -12.71 -8.62
C VAL A 110 -18.31 -13.31 -10.00
N ALA A 111 -19.29 -14.06 -10.54
CA ALA A 111 -19.19 -14.65 -11.86
C ALA A 111 -18.97 -13.58 -12.96
N LYS A 112 -19.65 -12.43 -12.87
CA LYS A 112 -19.42 -11.29 -13.79
C LYS A 112 -17.99 -10.76 -13.70
N VAL A 113 -17.43 -10.68 -12.49
CA VAL A 113 -16.03 -10.24 -12.30
C VAL A 113 -15.04 -11.24 -12.88
N LEU A 114 -15.26 -12.55 -12.63
CA LEU A 114 -14.41 -13.61 -13.18
C LEU A 114 -14.44 -13.63 -14.71
N ALA A 115 -15.61 -13.40 -15.31
CA ALA A 115 -15.77 -13.28 -16.76
C ALA A 115 -15.08 -12.03 -17.33
N ALA A 116 -15.04 -10.93 -16.58
CA ALA A 116 -14.36 -9.70 -16.97
C ALA A 116 -12.84 -9.72 -16.73
N CYS A 117 -12.28 -10.76 -16.09
CA CYS A 117 -10.84 -10.87 -15.87
C CYS A 117 -10.09 -11.00 -17.20
N PRO A 118 -9.02 -10.21 -17.40
CA PRO A 118 -8.31 -10.16 -18.68
C PRO A 118 -7.59 -11.47 -19.03
N ASP A 119 -7.14 -12.21 -18.03
CA ASP A 119 -6.40 -13.46 -18.19
C ASP A 119 -6.64 -14.42 -17.00
N SER A 120 -6.05 -15.61 -17.07
CA SER A 120 -6.16 -16.64 -16.04
C SER A 120 -5.54 -16.20 -14.70
N GLN A 121 -4.46 -15.42 -14.71
CA GLN A 121 -3.78 -14.96 -13.48
C GLN A 121 -4.68 -14.01 -12.67
N TRP A 122 -5.43 -13.13 -13.33
CA TRP A 122 -6.47 -12.32 -12.67
C TRP A 122 -7.63 -13.14 -12.15
N ARG A 123 -8.08 -14.17 -12.89
CA ARG A 123 -9.12 -15.09 -12.39
C ARG A 123 -8.67 -15.81 -11.13
N ILE A 124 -7.42 -16.29 -11.09
CA ILE A 124 -6.82 -16.92 -9.90
C ILE A 124 -6.85 -15.95 -8.71
N LEU A 125 -6.39 -14.71 -8.90
CA LEU A 125 -6.37 -13.71 -7.82
C LEU A 125 -7.77 -13.43 -7.25
N VAL A 126 -8.76 -13.24 -8.12
CA VAL A 126 -10.15 -13.03 -7.71
C VAL A 126 -10.69 -14.29 -7.02
N GLY A 127 -10.43 -15.48 -7.56
CA GLY A 127 -10.85 -16.75 -6.99
C GLY A 127 -10.26 -17.01 -5.60
N LEU A 128 -8.94 -16.84 -5.43
CA LEU A 128 -8.24 -17.01 -4.16
C LEU A 128 -8.76 -16.03 -3.10
N SER A 129 -9.01 -14.78 -3.48
CA SER A 129 -9.59 -13.79 -2.57
C SER A 129 -11.03 -14.14 -2.19
N ARG A 130 -11.87 -14.50 -3.17
CA ARG A 130 -13.30 -14.67 -2.97
C ARG A 130 -13.69 -16.00 -2.33
N PHE A 131 -13.15 -17.09 -2.85
CA PHE A 131 -13.48 -18.45 -2.43
C PHE A 131 -12.46 -19.00 -1.42
N GLY A 132 -11.19 -18.60 -1.53
CA GLY A 132 -10.14 -19.00 -0.58
C GLY A 132 -10.02 -18.09 0.64
N GLY A 133 -10.53 -16.85 0.57
CA GLY A 133 -10.36 -15.86 1.63
C GLY A 133 -8.91 -15.44 1.85
N LEU A 134 -8.06 -15.56 0.82
CA LEU A 134 -6.65 -15.18 0.93
C LEU A 134 -6.46 -13.67 0.91
N ARG A 135 -5.48 -13.21 1.69
CA ARG A 135 -4.96 -11.84 1.59
C ARG A 135 -4.07 -11.69 0.37
N ILE A 136 -4.38 -10.68 -0.43
CA ILE A 136 -3.57 -10.27 -1.57
C ILE A 136 -2.79 -9.01 -1.16
N PRO A 137 -1.46 -8.94 -1.31
CA PRO A 137 -0.59 -9.90 -1.98
C PRO A 137 0.02 -11.00 -1.09
N SER A 138 0.08 -10.77 0.24
CA SER A 138 1.01 -11.49 1.12
C SER A 138 0.81 -13.00 1.23
N GLU A 139 -0.42 -13.50 1.07
CA GLU A 139 -0.71 -14.94 1.16
C GLU A 139 -0.75 -15.60 -0.23
N ALA A 140 -1.23 -14.89 -1.25
CA ALA A 140 -1.42 -15.46 -2.58
C ALA A 140 -0.14 -15.48 -3.43
N LEU A 141 0.69 -14.42 -3.38
CA LEU A 141 1.91 -14.37 -4.19
C LEU A 141 2.92 -15.50 -3.91
N PRO A 142 3.21 -15.91 -2.66
CA PRO A 142 4.15 -16.99 -2.40
C PRO A 142 3.59 -18.39 -2.71
N LEU A 143 2.30 -18.51 -3.02
CA LEU A 143 1.62 -19.80 -3.20
C LEU A 143 2.19 -20.58 -4.40
N THR A 144 2.43 -21.87 -4.20
CA THR A 144 3.00 -22.80 -5.18
C THR A 144 2.01 -23.91 -5.53
N TRP A 145 2.25 -24.59 -6.65
CA TRP A 145 1.42 -25.75 -7.02
C TRP A 145 1.50 -26.91 -6.04
N GLN A 146 2.57 -27.00 -5.24
CA GLN A 146 2.73 -28.03 -4.20
C GLN A 146 1.79 -27.80 -3.01
N ASP A 147 1.31 -26.57 -2.82
CA ASP A 147 0.37 -26.23 -1.75
C ASP A 147 -1.06 -26.72 -2.06
N VAL A 148 -1.33 -27.09 -3.31
CA VAL A 148 -2.63 -27.58 -3.77
C VAL A 148 -2.67 -29.10 -3.66
N ASN A 149 -3.53 -29.62 -2.78
CA ASN A 149 -3.84 -31.04 -2.73
C ASN A 149 -5.12 -31.32 -3.54
N TRP A 150 -4.93 -31.87 -4.74
CA TRP A 150 -6.02 -32.18 -5.66
C TRP A 150 -6.85 -33.40 -5.24
N ASP A 151 -6.27 -34.33 -4.47
CA ASP A 151 -6.96 -35.55 -4.03
C ASP A 151 -7.90 -35.26 -2.88
N THR A 152 -7.43 -34.48 -1.89
CA THR A 152 -8.22 -34.12 -0.70
C THR A 152 -9.02 -32.84 -0.87
N ASN A 153 -8.90 -32.15 -2.02
CA ASN A 153 -9.51 -30.83 -2.27
C ASN A 153 -9.18 -29.84 -1.14
N THR A 154 -7.90 -29.66 -0.85
CA THR A 154 -7.44 -28.69 0.14
C THR A 154 -6.31 -27.83 -0.38
N LEU A 155 -6.20 -26.62 0.14
CA LEU A 155 -5.12 -25.68 -0.15
C LEU A 155 -4.41 -25.30 1.15
N LEU A 156 -3.08 -25.47 1.18
CA LEU A 156 -2.24 -24.95 2.24
C LEU A 156 -1.97 -23.46 2.01
N VAL A 157 -2.25 -22.63 3.01
CA VAL A 157 -2.05 -21.18 2.94
C VAL A 157 -1.09 -20.75 4.05
N HIS A 158 0.07 -20.25 3.66
CA HIS A 158 1.03 -19.65 4.58
C HIS A 158 0.56 -18.29 5.08
N SER A 159 0.85 -17.97 6.33
CA SER A 159 0.50 -16.70 6.98
C SER A 159 1.77 -15.99 7.48
N PRO A 160 2.55 -15.36 6.59
CA PRO A 160 3.85 -14.77 6.94
C PRO A 160 3.77 -13.75 8.09
N LYS A 161 2.65 -13.03 8.17
CA LYS A 161 2.44 -12.00 9.20
C LYS A 161 2.36 -12.58 10.63
N THR A 162 1.95 -13.84 10.76
CA THR A 162 1.75 -14.51 12.05
C THR A 162 2.71 -15.69 12.24
N GLU A 163 3.68 -15.85 11.34
CA GLU A 163 4.70 -16.91 11.40
C GLU A 163 5.52 -16.87 12.70
N HIS A 164 5.76 -15.66 13.23
CA HIS A 164 6.43 -15.48 14.53
C HIS A 164 5.58 -15.94 15.74
N HIS A 165 4.32 -16.31 15.54
CA HIS A 165 3.43 -16.84 16.58
C HIS A 165 3.27 -18.36 16.41
N GLU A 166 3.54 -19.10 17.47
CA GLU A 166 3.48 -20.56 17.49
C GLU A 166 2.11 -21.07 17.00
N GLY A 167 2.13 -21.98 16.01
CA GLY A 167 0.92 -22.56 15.42
C GLY A 167 0.12 -21.66 14.47
N GLN A 168 0.56 -20.42 14.19
CA GLN A 168 -0.13 -19.49 13.28
C GLN A 168 0.62 -19.22 11.98
N ALA A 169 1.57 -20.08 11.62
CA ALA A 169 2.38 -19.95 10.41
C ALA A 169 1.62 -20.35 9.13
N SER A 170 0.59 -21.19 9.24
CA SER A 170 -0.20 -21.65 8.09
C SER A 170 -1.60 -22.09 8.50
N ARG A 171 -2.48 -22.25 7.50
CA ARG A 171 -3.80 -22.85 7.63
C ARG A 171 -4.11 -23.69 6.40
N THR A 172 -4.87 -24.76 6.58
CA THR A 172 -5.44 -25.51 5.46
C THR A 172 -6.88 -25.06 5.24
N ILE A 173 -7.23 -24.75 3.99
CA ILE A 173 -8.59 -24.37 3.61
C ILE A 173 -9.17 -25.41 2.63
N PRO A 174 -10.50 -25.59 2.59
CA PRO A 174 -11.13 -26.38 1.55
C PRO A 174 -10.94 -25.71 0.18
N LEU A 175 -10.65 -26.53 -0.83
CA LEU A 175 -10.58 -26.11 -2.22
C LEU A 175 -11.98 -26.23 -2.83
N PHE A 176 -12.76 -25.16 -2.75
CA PHE A 176 -14.11 -25.11 -3.31
C PHE A 176 -14.10 -25.38 -4.83
N PRO A 177 -15.16 -26.00 -5.38
CA PRO A 177 -15.21 -26.36 -6.80
C PRO A 177 -14.89 -25.21 -7.77
N GLU A 178 -15.39 -24.00 -7.46
CA GLU A 178 -15.15 -22.81 -8.28
C GLU A 178 -13.67 -22.39 -8.28
N LEU A 179 -12.99 -22.53 -7.14
CA LEU A 179 -11.55 -22.24 -7.05
C LEU A 179 -10.74 -23.36 -7.68
N ARG A 180 -11.13 -24.63 -7.45
CA ARG A 180 -10.48 -25.80 -8.05
C ARG A 180 -10.43 -25.67 -9.57
N GLN A 181 -11.55 -25.32 -10.20
CA GLN A 181 -11.62 -25.19 -11.65
C GLN A 181 -10.65 -24.12 -12.17
N VAL A 182 -10.65 -22.94 -11.56
CA VAL A 182 -9.75 -21.83 -11.95
C VAL A 182 -8.28 -22.24 -11.81
N LEU A 183 -7.92 -22.94 -10.72
CA LEU A 183 -6.55 -23.41 -10.51
C LEU A 183 -6.17 -24.54 -11.48
N LEU A 184 -7.09 -25.46 -11.77
CA LEU A 184 -6.83 -26.60 -12.66
C LEU A 184 -6.58 -26.13 -14.10
N GLU A 185 -7.44 -25.25 -14.62
CA GLU A 185 -7.27 -24.64 -15.95
C GLU A 185 -5.91 -23.91 -16.05
N ALA A 186 -5.52 -23.22 -14.98
CA ALA A 186 -4.24 -22.53 -14.92
C ALA A 186 -3.04 -23.48 -14.79
N PHE A 187 -3.19 -24.60 -14.08
CA PHE A 187 -2.16 -25.61 -13.93
C PHE A 187 -1.89 -26.34 -15.26
N GLU A 188 -2.95 -26.71 -15.99
CA GLU A 188 -2.83 -27.33 -17.31
C GLU A 188 -2.20 -26.40 -18.35
N ALA A 189 -2.47 -25.09 -18.25
CA ALA A 189 -1.87 -24.09 -19.13
C ALA A 189 -0.43 -23.67 -18.71
N ALA A 190 0.04 -24.08 -17.53
CA ALA A 190 1.34 -23.67 -17.02
C ALA A 190 2.48 -24.38 -17.76
N GLN A 191 3.59 -23.66 -17.98
CA GLN A 191 4.79 -24.25 -18.58
C GLN A 191 5.40 -25.29 -17.63
N PRO A 192 5.91 -26.43 -18.14
CA PRO A 192 6.61 -27.41 -17.32
C PRO A 192 7.72 -26.76 -16.48
N GLY A 193 7.74 -27.05 -15.17
CA GLY A 193 8.69 -26.47 -14.22
C GLY A 193 8.23 -25.16 -13.56
N THR A 194 7.10 -24.58 -13.97
CA THR A 194 6.49 -23.45 -13.26
C THR A 194 6.12 -23.88 -11.85
N THR A 195 6.68 -23.22 -10.84
CA THR A 195 6.45 -23.60 -9.43
C THR A 195 5.38 -22.74 -8.76
N ARG A 196 5.36 -21.43 -9.03
CA ARG A 196 4.40 -20.49 -8.43
C ARG A 196 3.07 -20.49 -9.17
N ILE A 197 1.97 -20.38 -8.44
CA ILE A 197 0.64 -20.26 -9.03
C ILE A 197 0.47 -18.88 -9.69
N ILE A 198 0.90 -17.82 -9.00
CA ILE A 198 0.87 -16.45 -9.52
C ILE A 198 2.27 -16.07 -9.99
N THR A 199 2.43 -15.96 -11.31
CA THR A 199 3.68 -15.60 -11.99
C THR A 199 3.66 -14.16 -12.52
N MET A 200 2.47 -13.56 -12.70
CA MET A 200 2.36 -12.20 -13.23
C MET A 200 3.04 -11.15 -12.33
N ALA A 201 3.20 -11.42 -11.04
CA ALA A 201 3.84 -10.50 -10.09
C ALA A 201 5.33 -10.25 -10.39
N ASP A 202 5.98 -11.15 -11.12
CA ASP A 202 7.40 -11.03 -11.47
C ASP A 202 7.60 -10.16 -12.73
N SER A 203 6.51 -9.79 -13.42
CA SER A 203 6.54 -8.93 -14.60
C SER A 203 6.44 -7.45 -14.25
N ALA A 204 7.38 -6.66 -14.77
CA ALA A 204 7.41 -5.20 -14.61
C ALA A 204 6.23 -4.47 -15.30
N GLN A 205 5.47 -5.17 -16.15
CA GLN A 205 4.39 -4.61 -16.97
C GLN A 205 3.01 -4.65 -16.26
N VAL A 206 2.89 -5.27 -15.08
CA VAL A 206 1.57 -5.46 -14.45
C VAL A 206 1.11 -4.20 -13.74
N ASN A 207 0.09 -3.54 -14.30
CA ASN A 207 -0.59 -2.42 -13.66
C ASN A 207 -1.75 -2.88 -12.77
N TRP A 208 -1.42 -3.41 -11.60
CA TRP A 208 -2.36 -3.94 -10.61
C TRP A 208 -3.52 -3.01 -10.28
N ARG A 209 -3.24 -1.72 -10.08
CA ARG A 209 -4.25 -0.74 -9.64
C ARG A 209 -5.24 -0.42 -10.75
N THR A 210 -4.74 -0.23 -11.97
CA THR A 210 -5.59 0.09 -13.13
C THR A 210 -6.53 -1.07 -13.45
N THR A 211 -6.02 -2.29 -13.52
CA THR A 211 -6.84 -3.47 -13.83
C THR A 211 -7.87 -3.73 -12.73
N LEU A 212 -7.49 -3.62 -11.46
CA LEU A 212 -8.45 -3.76 -10.35
C LEU A 212 -9.56 -2.69 -10.42
N ASN A 213 -9.23 -1.46 -10.77
CA ASN A 213 -10.22 -0.40 -10.95
C ASN A 213 -11.19 -0.73 -12.09
N ALA A 214 -10.68 -1.22 -13.22
CA ALA A 214 -11.51 -1.65 -14.35
C ALA A 214 -12.48 -2.79 -13.95
N LEU A 215 -11.99 -3.80 -13.22
CA LEU A 215 -12.83 -4.89 -12.70
C LEU A 215 -13.87 -4.40 -11.70
N SER A 216 -13.54 -3.38 -10.90
CA SER A 216 -14.50 -2.79 -9.95
C SER A 216 -15.59 -1.93 -10.63
N ALA A 217 -15.39 -1.55 -11.89
CA ALA A 217 -16.34 -0.79 -12.68
C ALA A 217 -17.44 -1.67 -13.31
N VAL A 218 -17.34 -3.00 -13.19
CA VAL A 218 -18.42 -3.94 -13.53
C VAL A 218 -19.70 -3.47 -12.81
N PRO A 219 -20.82 -3.20 -13.52
CA PRO A 219 -21.92 -2.37 -13.02
C PRO A 219 -22.50 -2.79 -11.66
N THR A 220 -22.41 -4.07 -11.32
CA THR A 220 -22.91 -4.62 -10.06
C THR A 220 -22.01 -4.33 -8.86
N LEU A 221 -20.77 -3.88 -9.04
CA LEU A 221 -19.80 -3.55 -7.99
C LEU A 221 -19.60 -2.05 -7.77
N ARG A 222 -20.32 -1.17 -8.49
CA ARG A 222 -20.15 0.28 -8.35
C ARG A 222 -20.18 0.70 -6.88
N ARG A 223 -19.12 1.42 -6.47
CA ARG A 223 -19.04 2.06 -5.16
C ARG A 223 -20.26 2.97 -5.04
N GLY A 224 -20.99 2.85 -3.93
CA GLY A 224 -22.07 3.80 -3.61
C GLY A 224 -21.57 5.24 -3.71
N PRO A 225 -22.47 6.21 -3.95
CA PRO A 225 -22.09 7.58 -4.25
C PRO A 225 -21.12 8.10 -3.18
N SER A 226 -19.94 8.54 -3.62
CA SER A 226 -19.04 9.30 -2.77
C SER A 226 -19.79 10.57 -2.39
N ARG A 227 -20.25 10.67 -1.13
CA ARG A 227 -20.72 11.95 -0.61
C ARG A 227 -19.55 12.91 -0.72
N GLY A 228 -19.64 13.85 -1.66
CA GLY A 228 -18.76 15.00 -1.71
C GLY A 228 -18.82 15.66 -0.34
N ILE A 229 -17.66 15.82 0.27
CA ILE A 229 -17.53 16.67 1.44
C ILE A 229 -17.81 18.07 0.91
N THR A 230 -18.98 18.61 1.28
CA THR A 230 -19.35 20.02 1.10
C THR A 230 -18.88 20.77 2.34
#